data_AF-A0A523T850-F1
#
_entry.id   AF-A0A523T850-F1
#
_cell.length_a   1.000
_cell.length_b   1.000
_cell.length_c   1.000
_cell.angle_alpha   90.00
_cell.angle_beta   90.00
_cell.angle_gamma   90.00
#
_symmetry.space_group_name_H-M   'P 1'
#
loop_
_entity.id
_entity.type
_entity.pdbx_description
1 polymer ?
#
loop_
_entity_poly.entity_id
_entity_poly.type
_entity_poly.pdbx_seq_one_letter_code
_entity_poly.pdbx_strand_id
1 'polypeptide(L)'
;MLQVPQLEKGVGIETYATQSLGIGGKIRQLLDDFVVEELLVDGSLAEVSAPVESWEPAGEGRYLICVLVKRRWDTFLAVRQVAERLRISQKRIRFAGIKDTKALTAQHISLQNVSPNKVLDVQIKDITVYPQRFSRERMYSQLIRGNRFHITIRGINHPTSVIEERTKSVQEEIERLGGVPNFFGHQRFGTIRPNTHQIGKYLTRGDAEKAALVFLAEPSIHENPEAREARQQLQDTMNF
;
A
#
# COMPACT_ATOMS: atom_id res chain seq x y z
N MET A 1 -7.74 24.21 18.62
CA MET A 1 -8.15 22.87 18.12
C MET A 1 -7.40 22.61 16.84
N LEU A 2 -6.86 21.41 16.64
CA LEU A 2 -6.19 21.04 15.39
C LEU A 2 -7.16 21.17 14.22
N GLN A 3 -6.73 21.79 13.12
CA GLN A 3 -7.57 21.96 11.94
C GLN A 3 -7.42 20.76 11.01
N VAL A 4 -8.48 19.99 10.85
CA VAL A 4 -8.53 18.89 9.89
C VAL A 4 -8.73 19.45 8.47
N PRO A 5 -7.94 19.01 7.46
CA PRO A 5 -8.09 19.44 6.08
C PRO A 5 -9.51 19.23 5.52
N GLN A 6 -9.97 20.14 4.66
CA GLN A 6 -11.32 20.03 4.04
C GLN A 6 -11.53 18.73 3.26
N LEU A 7 -10.46 18.22 2.64
CA LEU A 7 -10.48 16.93 1.95
C LEU A 7 -10.87 15.78 2.88
N GLU A 8 -10.32 15.74 4.10
CA GLU A 8 -10.57 14.69 5.08
C GLU A 8 -11.97 14.84 5.70
N LYS A 9 -12.38 16.08 5.98
CA LYS A 9 -13.76 16.38 6.41
C LYS A 9 -14.79 15.92 5.37
N GLY A 10 -14.53 16.17 4.10
CA GLY A 10 -15.40 15.75 2.99
C GLY A 10 -15.60 14.23 2.87
N VAL A 11 -14.74 13.43 3.50
CA VAL A 11 -14.87 11.96 3.56
C VAL A 11 -15.23 11.45 4.96
N GLY A 12 -15.63 12.34 5.87
CA GLY A 12 -16.11 12.00 7.21
C GLY A 12 -15.03 11.87 8.29
N ILE A 13 -13.78 12.29 8.01
CA ILE A 13 -12.71 12.38 9.01
C ILE A 13 -12.68 13.83 9.50
N GLU A 14 -13.30 14.09 10.65
CA GLU A 14 -13.56 15.46 11.12
C GLU A 14 -12.72 15.87 12.34
N THR A 15 -12.04 14.92 12.99
CA THR A 15 -11.24 15.16 14.19
C THR A 15 -9.94 14.35 14.18
N TYR A 16 -8.99 14.80 14.99
CA TYR A 16 -7.85 14.00 15.42
C TYR A 16 -8.17 13.31 16.75
N ALA A 17 -7.56 12.14 16.96
CA ALA A 17 -7.63 11.44 18.24
C ALA A 17 -6.72 12.07 19.30
N THR A 18 -5.63 12.70 18.85
CA THR A 18 -4.66 13.41 19.68
C THR A 18 -4.93 14.92 19.68
N GLN A 19 -4.54 15.59 20.76
CA GLN A 19 -4.61 17.04 20.94
C GLN A 19 -3.25 17.72 20.71
N SER A 20 -2.16 16.97 20.90
CA SER A 20 -0.80 17.46 20.64
C SER A 20 -0.58 17.91 19.20
N LEU A 21 0.20 18.98 19.03
CA LEU A 21 0.59 19.48 17.71
C LEU A 21 1.47 18.46 16.99
N GLY A 22 1.21 18.26 15.69
CA GLY A 22 2.08 17.45 14.84
C GLY A 22 3.43 18.10 14.56
N ILE A 23 4.34 17.32 13.98
CA ILE A 23 5.69 17.77 13.58
C ILE A 23 5.74 18.33 12.15
N GLY A 24 4.66 18.21 11.37
CA GLY A 24 4.64 18.58 9.95
C GLY A 24 5.51 17.65 9.09
N GLY A 25 6.21 18.21 8.10
CA GLY A 25 7.07 17.46 7.19
C GLY A 25 6.31 16.74 6.05
N LYS A 26 7.05 15.93 5.30
CA LYS A 26 6.57 15.20 4.12
C LYS A 26 7.10 13.77 4.15
N ILE A 27 6.24 12.82 3.82
CA ILE A 27 6.61 11.42 3.57
C ILE A 27 6.87 11.19 2.08
N ARG A 28 7.56 10.08 1.76
CA ARG A 28 7.79 9.62 0.37
C ARG A 28 8.49 10.66 -0.51
N GLN A 29 9.45 11.40 0.03
CA GLN A 29 10.29 12.28 -0.80
C GLN A 29 11.32 11.45 -1.59
N LEU A 30 11.88 10.43 -0.95
CA LEU A 30 12.68 9.38 -1.55
C LEU A 30 11.92 8.04 -1.50
N LEU A 31 12.30 7.09 -2.35
CA LEU A 31 11.69 5.74 -2.36
C LEU A 31 11.90 5.01 -1.03
N ASP A 32 13.08 5.20 -0.43
CA ASP A 32 13.49 4.54 0.81
C ASP A 32 12.92 5.22 2.05
N ASP A 33 12.18 6.32 1.89
CA ASP A 33 11.43 6.95 2.99
C ASP A 33 10.18 6.14 3.36
N PHE A 34 9.82 5.14 2.57
CA PHE A 34 8.62 4.34 2.79
C PHE A 34 8.93 2.88 2.51
N VAL A 35 9.28 2.16 3.57
CA VAL A 35 9.61 0.74 3.55
C VAL A 35 8.48 -0.07 4.15
N VAL A 36 8.07 -1.14 3.46
CA VAL A 36 6.98 -2.02 3.89
C VAL A 36 7.45 -3.47 3.88
N GLU A 37 7.35 -4.14 5.02
CA GLU A 37 7.73 -5.54 5.21
C GLU A 37 6.49 -6.35 5.62
N GLU A 38 6.16 -7.39 4.87
CA GLU A 38 4.97 -8.20 5.13
C GLU A 38 5.17 -9.15 6.31
N LEU A 39 4.24 -9.13 7.27
CA LEU A 39 4.22 -10.03 8.42
C LEU A 39 3.10 -11.06 8.25
N LEU A 40 3.46 -12.34 8.31
CA LEU A 40 2.50 -13.44 8.25
C LEU A 40 1.95 -13.81 9.63
N VAL A 41 0.84 -14.56 9.63
CA VAL A 41 0.18 -15.07 10.84
C VAL A 41 1.06 -16.00 11.67
N ASP A 42 2.03 -16.67 11.05
CA ASP A 42 3.01 -17.54 11.72
C ASP A 42 4.21 -16.77 12.31
N GLY A 43 4.23 -15.44 12.16
CA GLY A 43 5.33 -14.59 12.62
C GLY A 43 6.46 -14.40 11.61
N SER A 44 6.42 -15.06 10.44
CA SER A 44 7.40 -14.84 9.37
C SER A 44 7.35 -13.41 8.88
N LEU A 45 8.50 -12.75 8.84
CA LEU A 45 8.66 -11.41 8.28
C LEU A 45 9.39 -11.48 6.94
N ALA A 46 8.85 -10.78 5.94
CA ALA A 46 9.54 -10.54 4.69
C ALA A 46 10.40 -9.29 4.83
N GLU A 47 11.70 -9.47 5.03
CA GLU A 47 12.65 -8.37 5.20
C GLU A 47 13.13 -7.81 3.85
N VAL A 48 13.45 -6.52 3.79
CA VAL A 48 14.01 -5.90 2.57
C VAL A 48 15.46 -6.26 2.33
N SER A 49 16.17 -6.64 3.40
CA SER A 49 17.56 -7.11 3.35
C SER A 49 17.57 -8.61 3.18
N ALA A 50 18.22 -9.10 2.12
CA ALA A 50 18.46 -10.53 1.96
C ALA A 50 19.40 -11.03 3.07
N PRO A 51 19.24 -12.26 3.57
CA PRO A 51 20.14 -12.83 4.56
C PRO A 51 21.57 -12.90 4.01
N VAL A 52 22.55 -12.58 4.87
CA VAL A 52 23.97 -12.48 4.53
C VAL A 52 24.66 -13.85 4.51
N GLU A 53 24.08 -14.83 5.20
CA GLU A 53 24.65 -16.18 5.34
C GLU A 53 24.05 -17.16 4.33
N SER A 54 24.87 -18.12 3.90
CA SER A 54 24.40 -19.24 3.08
C SER A 54 23.43 -20.09 3.90
N TRP A 55 22.20 -20.22 3.43
CA TRP A 55 21.19 -21.03 4.09
C TRP A 55 20.38 -21.84 3.08
N GLU A 56 20.11 -23.09 3.46
CA GLU A 56 19.30 -24.02 2.68
C GLU A 56 17.82 -23.94 3.12
N PRO A 57 16.87 -23.73 2.19
CA PRO A 57 15.45 -23.67 2.52
C PRO A 57 14.96 -24.98 3.13
N ALA A 58 14.58 -24.93 4.40
CA ALA A 58 13.97 -26.06 5.11
C ALA A 58 12.49 -26.27 4.70
N GLY A 59 11.91 -27.38 5.13
CA GLY A 59 10.49 -27.72 4.94
C GLY A 59 10.23 -28.68 3.79
N GLU A 60 8.95 -28.90 3.50
CA GLU A 60 8.51 -29.84 2.47
C GLU A 60 7.32 -29.32 1.67
N GLY A 61 7.12 -29.88 0.48
CA GLY A 61 5.99 -29.56 -0.38
C GLY A 61 6.40 -28.94 -1.70
N ARG A 62 5.39 -28.68 -2.55
CA ARG A 62 5.59 -28.28 -3.94
C ARG A 62 5.79 -26.77 -4.13
N TYR A 63 5.60 -25.98 -3.08
CA TYR A 63 5.72 -24.52 -3.15
C TYR A 63 6.99 -24.08 -2.44
N LEU A 64 7.84 -23.37 -3.15
CA LEU A 64 8.94 -22.62 -2.56
C LEU A 64 8.41 -21.24 -2.17
N ILE A 65 8.34 -20.98 -0.87
CA ILE A 65 8.08 -19.64 -0.35
C ILE A 65 9.36 -18.84 -0.50
N CYS A 66 9.23 -17.65 -1.09
CA CYS A 66 10.30 -16.69 -1.30
C CYS A 66 9.87 -15.33 -0.76
N VAL A 67 10.84 -14.46 -0.51
CA VAL A 67 10.59 -13.04 -0.36
C VAL A 67 10.86 -12.35 -1.69
N LEU A 68 9.90 -11.54 -2.13
CA LEU A 68 10.04 -10.60 -3.23
C LEU A 68 10.26 -9.20 -2.65
N VAL A 69 11.46 -8.68 -2.82
CA VAL A 69 11.79 -7.28 -2.55
C VAL A 69 11.72 -6.52 -3.86
N LYS A 70 10.96 -5.42 -3.89
CA LYS A 70 10.80 -4.59 -5.09
C LYS A 70 10.91 -3.11 -4.73
N ARG A 71 11.59 -2.34 -5.58
CA ARG A 71 11.79 -0.90 -5.46
C ARG A 71 11.15 -0.19 -6.65
N ARG A 72 10.14 0.65 -6.43
CA ARG A 72 9.40 1.37 -7.49
C ARG A 72 8.68 0.48 -8.52
N TRP A 73 8.25 -0.71 -8.10
CA TRP A 73 7.55 -1.67 -8.98
C TRP A 73 6.11 -1.89 -8.54
N ASP A 74 5.21 -1.98 -9.52
CA ASP A 74 3.89 -2.59 -9.32
C ASP A 74 4.05 -4.09 -9.06
N THR A 75 3.19 -4.66 -8.22
CA THR A 75 3.29 -6.05 -7.78
C THR A 75 3.06 -7.02 -8.94
N PHE A 76 2.09 -6.76 -9.82
CA PHE A 76 1.80 -7.63 -10.95
C PHE A 76 2.92 -7.59 -12.00
N LEU A 77 3.45 -6.40 -12.28
CA LEU A 77 4.58 -6.23 -13.19
C LEU A 77 5.84 -6.93 -12.67
N ALA A 78 6.15 -6.80 -11.36
CA ALA A 78 7.29 -7.50 -10.75
C ALA A 78 7.14 -9.02 -10.86
N VAL A 79 5.96 -9.55 -10.50
CA VAL A 79 5.68 -11.00 -10.58
C VAL A 79 5.77 -11.52 -12.02
N ARG A 80 5.31 -10.74 -13.00
CA ARG A 80 5.46 -11.08 -14.42
C ARG A 80 6.93 -11.18 -14.83
N GLN A 81 7.75 -10.20 -14.46
CA GLN A 81 9.19 -10.21 -14.76
C GLN A 81 9.91 -11.39 -14.10
N VAL A 82 9.58 -11.72 -12.85
CA VAL A 82 10.11 -12.90 -12.17
C VAL A 82 9.72 -14.19 -12.89
N ALA A 83 8.45 -14.32 -13.31
CA ALA A 83 7.98 -15.50 -14.06
C ALA A 83 8.70 -15.67 -15.41
N GLU A 84 8.87 -14.57 -16.15
CA GLU A 84 9.61 -14.53 -17.42
C GLU A 84 11.07 -14.97 -17.22
N ARG A 85 11.75 -14.44 -16.19
CA ARG A 85 13.15 -14.75 -15.89
C ARG A 85 13.36 -16.21 -15.43
N LEU A 86 12.37 -16.77 -14.73
CA LEU A 86 12.33 -18.18 -14.32
C LEU A 86 11.84 -19.14 -15.42
N ARG A 87 11.33 -18.61 -16.53
CA ARG A 87 10.70 -19.38 -17.64
C ARG A 87 9.55 -20.27 -17.15
N ILE A 88 8.67 -19.71 -16.31
CA ILE A 88 7.46 -20.39 -15.80
C ILE A 88 6.21 -19.58 -16.10
N SER A 89 5.05 -20.22 -16.08
CA SER A 89 3.77 -19.50 -16.14
C SER A 89 3.59 -18.61 -14.92
N GLN A 90 3.13 -17.37 -15.11
CA GLN A 90 2.78 -16.46 -14.02
C GLN A 90 1.77 -17.06 -13.02
N LYS A 91 0.90 -17.98 -13.46
CA LYS A 91 -0.07 -18.69 -12.60
C LYS A 91 0.60 -19.54 -11.50
N ARG A 92 1.88 -19.89 -11.68
CA ARG A 92 2.68 -20.65 -10.70
C ARG A 92 3.27 -19.76 -9.60
N ILE A 93 3.09 -18.44 -9.69
CA ILE A 93 3.50 -17.47 -8.67
C ILE A 93 2.24 -16.94 -7.99
N ARG A 94 2.19 -17.02 -6.66
CA ARG A 94 1.10 -16.45 -5.86
C ARG A 94 1.66 -15.54 -4.79
N PHE A 95 0.90 -14.50 -4.47
CA PHE A 95 1.19 -13.55 -3.40
C PHE A 95 -0.12 -13.23 -2.67
N ALA A 96 -0.02 -12.77 -1.43
CA ALA A 96 -1.16 -12.61 -0.55
C ALA A 96 -1.82 -11.22 -0.64
N GLY A 97 -1.09 -10.20 -1.08
CA GLY A 97 -1.61 -8.85 -1.31
C GLY A 97 -0.71 -7.99 -2.17
N ILE A 98 -1.27 -6.89 -2.68
CA ILE A 98 -0.53 -5.89 -3.45
C ILE A 98 0.16 -4.94 -2.46
N LYS A 99 1.38 -4.53 -2.77
CA LYS A 99 2.12 -3.51 -2.00
C LYS A 99 2.33 -2.26 -2.83
N ASP A 100 2.55 -1.13 -2.14
CA ASP A 100 2.82 0.17 -2.74
C ASP A 100 3.83 0.13 -3.89
N THR A 101 3.52 0.82 -4.98
CA THR A 101 4.48 1.01 -6.09
C THR A 101 5.55 2.02 -5.71
N LYS A 102 5.20 3.17 -5.12
CA LYS A 102 6.16 4.23 -4.74
C LYS A 102 6.74 3.98 -3.34
N ALA A 103 7.46 2.86 -3.20
CA ALA A 103 8.04 2.39 -1.94
C ALA A 103 9.14 1.35 -2.22
N LEU A 104 9.90 1.01 -1.17
CA LEU A 104 10.66 -0.24 -1.06
C LEU A 104 9.79 -1.25 -0.31
N THR A 105 9.47 -2.38 -0.93
CA THR A 105 8.52 -3.33 -0.33
C THR A 105 9.05 -4.75 -0.39
N ALA A 106 8.93 -5.48 0.71
CA ALA A 106 9.20 -6.91 0.81
C ALA A 106 7.89 -7.66 1.13
N GLN A 107 7.60 -8.69 0.34
CA GLN A 107 6.40 -9.52 0.51
C GLN A 107 6.68 -10.99 0.22
N HIS A 108 5.89 -11.88 0.82
CA HIS A 108 6.01 -13.29 0.55
C HIS A 108 5.33 -13.65 -0.77
N ILE A 109 6.01 -14.48 -1.56
CA ILE A 109 5.47 -15.12 -2.75
C ILE A 109 5.69 -16.63 -2.67
N SER A 110 4.80 -17.42 -3.27
CA SER A 110 5.00 -18.86 -3.43
C SER A 110 5.22 -19.19 -4.90
N LEU A 111 6.30 -19.92 -5.18
CA LEU A 111 6.66 -20.44 -6.50
C LEU A 111 6.41 -21.96 -6.53
N GLN A 112 5.50 -22.42 -7.40
CA GLN A 112 5.20 -23.85 -7.53
C GLN A 112 6.28 -24.57 -8.34
N ASN A 113 6.85 -25.68 -7.85
CA ASN A 113 7.81 -26.55 -8.54
C ASN A 113 9.05 -25.81 -9.09
N VAL A 114 9.63 -24.90 -8.30
CA VAL A 114 10.86 -24.16 -8.63
C VAL A 114 11.94 -24.51 -7.60
N SER A 115 13.17 -24.75 -8.06
CA SER A 115 14.29 -25.00 -7.16
C SER A 115 14.89 -23.69 -6.62
N PRO A 116 15.41 -23.67 -5.38
CA PRO A 116 16.06 -22.50 -4.79
C PRO A 116 17.15 -21.87 -5.67
N ASN A 117 18.02 -22.69 -6.27
CA ASN A 117 19.11 -22.21 -7.13
C ASN A 117 18.60 -21.38 -8.32
N LYS A 118 17.49 -21.80 -8.95
CA LYS A 118 16.90 -21.02 -10.05
C LYS A 118 16.41 -19.65 -9.61
N VAL A 119 15.97 -19.51 -8.36
CA VAL A 119 15.55 -18.23 -7.79
C VAL A 119 16.75 -17.34 -7.55
N LEU A 120 17.84 -17.89 -6.99
CA LEU A 120 19.08 -17.15 -6.74
C LEU A 120 19.74 -16.62 -8.04
N ASP A 121 19.53 -17.31 -9.17
CA ASP A 121 19.99 -16.87 -10.49
C ASP A 121 19.14 -15.75 -11.13
N VAL A 122 18.04 -15.33 -10.48
CA VAL A 122 17.17 -14.25 -10.97
C VAL A 122 17.85 -12.91 -10.72
N GLN A 123 18.23 -12.26 -11.81
CA GLN A 123 18.78 -10.91 -11.80
C GLN A 123 17.83 -9.98 -12.56
N ILE A 124 17.20 -9.07 -11.82
CA ILE A 124 16.27 -8.07 -12.35
C ILE A 124 16.58 -6.75 -11.62
N LYS A 125 16.76 -5.67 -12.37
CA LYS A 125 17.04 -4.36 -11.76
C LYS A 125 15.89 -3.96 -10.82
N ASP A 126 16.25 -3.51 -9.62
CA ASP A 126 15.32 -3.04 -8.58
C ASP A 126 14.35 -4.12 -8.03
N ILE A 127 14.60 -5.41 -8.32
CA ILE A 127 13.87 -6.56 -7.79
C ILE A 127 14.87 -7.60 -7.27
N THR A 128 14.68 -8.02 -6.03
CA THR A 128 15.39 -9.16 -5.44
C THR A 128 14.39 -10.23 -5.07
N VAL A 129 14.68 -11.48 -5.40
CA VAL A 129 13.90 -12.63 -4.92
C VAL A 129 14.85 -13.60 -4.25
N TYR A 130 14.54 -13.99 -3.01
CA TYR A 130 15.32 -15.01 -2.31
C TYR A 130 14.42 -16.09 -1.72
N PRO A 131 14.82 -17.37 -1.82
CA PRO A 131 14.07 -18.48 -1.26
C PRO A 131 14.01 -18.39 0.26
N GLN A 132 12.96 -18.93 0.89
CA GLN A 132 12.80 -18.99 2.33
C GLN A 132 12.62 -20.42 2.86
N ARG A 133 11.56 -21.09 2.40
CA ARG A 133 11.20 -22.43 2.86
C ARG A 133 10.34 -23.15 1.84
N PHE A 134 10.31 -24.46 1.90
CA PHE A 134 9.27 -25.24 1.22
C PHE A 134 7.99 -25.27 2.04
N SER A 135 6.86 -25.32 1.34
CA SER A 135 5.53 -25.39 1.91
C SER A 135 4.62 -26.27 1.06
N ARG A 136 3.67 -26.95 1.74
CA ARG A 136 2.56 -27.66 1.11
C ARG A 136 1.48 -26.70 0.62
N GLU A 137 1.40 -25.51 1.22
CA GLU A 137 0.44 -24.46 0.89
C GLU A 137 1.09 -23.30 0.11
N ARG A 138 0.33 -22.72 -0.82
CA ARG A 138 0.70 -21.51 -1.57
C ARG A 138 0.37 -20.26 -0.77
N MET A 139 0.89 -19.10 -1.18
CA MET A 139 0.47 -17.83 -0.59
C MET A 139 -1.00 -17.50 -0.93
N TYR A 140 -1.72 -16.97 0.07
CA TYR A 140 -3.07 -16.41 -0.03
C TYR A 140 -3.30 -15.37 1.08
N SER A 141 -4.31 -14.51 0.91
CA SER A 141 -4.53 -13.31 1.74
C SER A 141 -4.66 -13.56 3.23
N GLN A 142 -5.28 -14.68 3.64
CA GLN A 142 -5.54 -15.01 5.04
C GLN A 142 -4.25 -15.33 5.83
N LEU A 143 -3.12 -15.54 5.14
CA LEU A 143 -1.82 -15.72 5.79
C LEU A 143 -1.21 -14.40 6.25
N ILE A 144 -1.72 -13.25 5.82
CA ILE A 144 -1.18 -11.94 6.22
C ILE A 144 -1.73 -11.58 7.59
N ARG A 145 -0.82 -11.30 8.54
CA ARG A 145 -1.16 -10.66 9.81
C ARG A 145 -1.17 -9.14 9.68
N GLY A 146 -0.19 -8.59 8.95
CA GLY A 146 -0.05 -7.15 8.78
C GLY A 146 1.19 -6.78 7.99
N ASN A 147 1.63 -5.53 8.15
CA ASN A 147 2.89 -5.06 7.59
C ASN A 147 3.64 -4.24 8.64
N ARG A 148 4.96 -4.38 8.67
CA ARG A 148 5.86 -3.47 9.39
C ARG A 148 6.21 -2.31 8.46
N PHE A 149 6.07 -1.10 8.96
CA PHE A 149 6.36 0.12 8.23
C PHE A 149 7.61 0.78 8.82
N HIS A 150 8.55 1.16 7.96
CA HIS A 150 9.58 2.12 8.30
C HIS A 150 9.35 3.37 7.45
N ILE A 151 9.00 4.48 8.10
CA ILE A 151 8.62 5.72 7.42
C ILE A 151 9.57 6.82 7.86
N THR A 152 10.21 7.47 6.90
CA THR A 152 11.00 8.67 7.13
C THR A 152 10.18 9.91 6.78
N ILE A 153 10.04 10.81 7.75
CA ILE A 153 9.42 12.12 7.55
C ILE A 153 10.54 13.14 7.34
N ARG A 154 10.50 13.87 6.22
CA ARG A 154 11.53 14.83 5.82
C ARG A 154 10.97 16.24 5.72
N GLY A 155 11.87 17.23 5.65
CA GLY A 155 11.49 18.64 5.50
C GLY A 155 10.70 19.18 6.70
N ILE A 156 11.03 18.69 7.90
CA ILE A 156 10.44 19.16 9.15
C ILE A 156 11.03 20.54 9.49
N ASN A 157 10.17 21.54 9.68
CA ASN A 157 10.59 22.92 9.96
C ASN A 157 10.46 23.27 11.45
N HIS A 158 11.09 22.45 12.30
CA HIS A 158 11.13 22.63 13.74
C HIS A 158 12.51 22.24 14.30
N PRO A 159 12.97 22.84 15.42
CA PRO A 159 14.15 22.37 16.13
C PRO A 159 13.98 20.93 16.62
N THR A 160 15.06 20.17 16.72
CA THR A 160 15.05 18.76 17.17
C THR A 160 14.33 18.57 18.50
N SER A 161 14.55 19.47 19.47
CA SER A 161 13.89 19.41 20.78
C SER A 161 12.35 19.47 20.67
N VAL A 162 11.83 20.33 19.79
CA VAL A 162 10.38 20.46 19.56
C VAL A 162 9.83 19.22 18.85
N ILE A 163 10.60 18.61 17.96
CA ILE A 163 10.22 17.36 17.27
C ILE A 163 10.12 16.22 18.27
N GLU A 164 11.14 16.05 19.12
CA GLU A 164 11.19 15.02 20.16
C GLU A 164 10.03 15.16 21.15
N GLU A 165 9.81 16.38 21.66
CA GLU A 165 8.72 16.68 22.57
C GLU A 165 7.36 16.33 21.95
N ARG A 166 7.05 16.85 20.76
CA ARG A 166 5.75 16.61 20.11
C ARG A 166 5.54 15.14 19.76
N THR A 167 6.58 14.46 19.28
CA THR A 167 6.49 13.04 18.93
C THR A 167 6.20 12.21 20.18
N LYS A 168 6.89 12.51 21.29
CA LYS A 168 6.64 11.84 22.57
C LYS A 168 5.22 12.09 23.07
N SER A 169 4.73 13.33 23.05
CA SER A 169 3.37 13.64 23.50
C SER A 169 2.29 12.95 22.66
N VAL A 170 2.45 12.93 21.32
CA VAL A 170 1.54 12.20 20.42
C VAL A 170 1.60 10.70 20.68
N GLN A 171 2.78 10.13 20.87
CA GLN A 171 2.96 8.71 21.18
C GLN A 171 2.23 8.33 22.48
N GLU A 172 2.44 9.09 23.56
CA GLU A 172 1.79 8.83 24.85
C GLU A 172 0.26 8.95 24.75
N GLU A 173 -0.26 9.89 23.96
CA GLU A 173 -1.70 10.01 23.70
C GLU A 173 -2.25 8.79 22.96
N ILE A 174 -1.56 8.32 21.92
CA ILE A 174 -1.95 7.11 21.17
C ILE A 174 -1.92 5.87 22.07
N GLU A 175 -0.88 5.73 22.90
CA GLU A 175 -0.76 4.61 23.85
C GLU A 175 -1.89 4.63 24.88
N ARG A 176 -2.24 5.80 25.45
CA ARG A 176 -3.38 5.95 26.35
C ARG A 176 -4.72 5.61 25.71
N LEU A 177 -4.86 5.86 24.40
CA LEU A 177 -6.06 5.49 23.63
C LEU A 177 -6.10 4.00 23.25
N GLY A 178 -5.00 3.26 23.44
CA GLY A 178 -4.87 1.87 23.01
C GLY A 178 -4.66 1.71 21.49
N GLY A 179 -4.26 2.78 20.79
CA GLY A 179 -4.03 2.78 19.35
C GLY A 179 -4.59 4.01 18.65
N VAL A 180 -4.76 3.90 17.33
CA VAL A 180 -5.30 4.96 16.47
C VAL A 180 -6.66 4.56 15.89
N PRO A 181 -7.57 5.52 15.63
CA PRO A 181 -8.81 5.22 14.92
C PRO A 181 -8.54 4.62 13.54
N ASN A 182 -9.13 3.46 13.27
CA ASN A 182 -8.92 2.71 12.03
C ASN A 182 -9.87 3.19 10.91
N PHE A 183 -9.74 4.46 10.52
CA PHE A 183 -10.53 5.03 9.43
C PHE A 183 -10.00 4.60 8.05
N PHE A 184 -10.90 4.55 7.08
CA PHE A 184 -10.50 4.57 5.68
C PHE A 184 -9.99 5.98 5.32
N GLY A 185 -8.73 6.10 4.91
CA GLY A 185 -8.19 7.38 4.45
C GLY A 185 -8.82 7.85 3.12
N HIS A 186 -8.64 9.13 2.78
CA HIS A 186 -9.22 9.75 1.56
C HIS A 186 -8.91 8.98 0.26
N GLN A 187 -7.76 8.32 0.17
CA GLN A 187 -7.36 7.49 -0.98
C GLN A 187 -8.33 6.34 -1.25
N ARG A 188 -9.03 5.84 -0.22
CA ARG A 188 -10.05 4.81 -0.37
C ARG A 188 -11.32 5.34 -1.03
N PHE A 189 -11.52 6.64 -0.96
CA PHE A 189 -12.64 7.31 -1.61
C PHE A 189 -12.33 7.74 -3.04
N GLY A 190 -11.06 7.64 -3.46
CA GLY A 190 -10.51 8.07 -4.75
C GLY A 190 -9.55 9.24 -4.58
N THR A 191 -8.31 9.11 -5.08
CA THR A 191 -7.26 10.13 -4.87
C THR A 191 -7.51 11.43 -5.62
N ILE A 192 -8.04 11.35 -6.85
CA ILE A 192 -8.33 12.51 -7.70
C ILE A 192 -9.76 13.02 -7.46
N ARG A 193 -10.70 12.09 -7.31
CA ARG A 193 -12.11 12.35 -7.05
C ARG A 193 -12.55 11.50 -5.85
N PRO A 194 -12.59 12.06 -4.63
CA PRO A 194 -12.94 11.32 -3.42
C PRO A 194 -14.46 11.08 -3.30
N ASN A 195 -15.15 10.66 -4.36
CA ASN A 195 -16.62 10.63 -4.45
C ASN A 195 -17.22 9.21 -4.47
N THR A 196 -16.42 8.16 -4.37
CA THR A 196 -16.92 6.76 -4.43
C THR A 196 -17.99 6.44 -3.39
N HIS A 197 -17.94 7.06 -2.21
CA HIS A 197 -18.96 6.92 -1.17
C HIS A 197 -20.29 7.58 -1.55
N GLN A 198 -20.28 8.68 -2.32
CA GLN A 198 -21.50 9.30 -2.83
C GLN A 198 -22.15 8.41 -3.89
N ILE A 199 -21.35 7.82 -4.79
CA ILE A 199 -21.83 6.84 -5.78
C ILE A 199 -22.50 5.66 -5.05
N GLY A 200 -21.81 5.09 -4.05
CA GLY A 200 -22.36 4.01 -3.23
C GLY A 200 -23.67 4.39 -2.55
N LYS A 201 -23.77 5.60 -1.99
CA LYS A 201 -25.00 6.13 -1.37
C LYS A 201 -26.18 6.21 -2.34
N TYR A 202 -25.96 6.58 -3.60
CA TYR A 202 -27.03 6.62 -4.60
C TYR A 202 -27.47 5.22 -5.02
N LEU A 203 -26.52 4.31 -5.21
CA LEU A 203 -26.81 2.90 -5.50
C LEU A 203 -27.63 2.24 -4.39
N THR A 204 -27.29 2.46 -3.11
CA THR A 204 -28.05 1.87 -1.99
C THR A 204 -29.45 2.44 -1.83
N ARG A 205 -29.74 3.60 -2.43
CA ARG A 205 -31.07 4.20 -2.48
C ARG A 205 -31.87 3.82 -3.73
N GLY A 206 -31.31 3.00 -4.61
CA GLY A 206 -31.93 2.63 -5.89
C GLY A 206 -31.84 3.71 -6.97
N ASP A 207 -31.06 4.76 -6.76
CA ASP A 207 -30.89 5.88 -7.69
C ASP A 207 -29.69 5.62 -8.61
N ALA A 208 -29.85 4.66 -9.53
CA ALA A 208 -28.79 4.23 -10.43
C ALA A 208 -28.38 5.32 -11.42
N GLU A 209 -29.35 6.13 -11.88
CA GLU A 209 -29.09 7.26 -12.78
C GLU A 209 -28.16 8.28 -12.13
N LYS A 210 -28.47 8.72 -10.91
CA LYS A 210 -27.62 9.67 -10.20
C LYS A 210 -26.27 9.08 -9.85
N ALA A 211 -26.20 7.80 -9.50
CA ALA A 211 -24.92 7.12 -9.29
C ALA A 211 -24.04 7.15 -10.54
N ALA A 212 -24.62 6.87 -11.72
CA ALA A 212 -23.91 6.93 -12.99
C ALA A 212 -23.45 8.35 -13.33
N LEU A 213 -24.31 9.36 -13.15
CA LEU A 213 -23.96 10.76 -13.38
C LEU A 213 -22.85 11.25 -12.45
N VAL A 214 -22.87 10.90 -11.16
CA VAL A 214 -21.80 11.24 -10.22
C VAL A 214 -20.48 10.59 -10.62
N PHE A 215 -20.53 9.34 -11.08
CA PHE A 215 -19.34 8.64 -11.56
C PHE A 215 -18.77 9.26 -12.85
N LEU A 216 -19.64 9.58 -13.82
CA LEU A 216 -19.25 10.00 -15.16
C LEU A 216 -18.99 11.51 -15.27
N ALA A 217 -19.80 12.33 -14.61
CA ALA A 217 -19.91 13.75 -14.92
C ALA A 217 -19.55 14.69 -13.75
N GLU A 218 -19.44 14.21 -12.51
CA GLU A 218 -19.06 15.10 -11.40
C GLU A 218 -17.56 15.51 -11.51
N PRO A 219 -17.27 16.81 -11.66
CA PRO A 219 -15.91 17.32 -11.79
C PRO A 219 -15.22 17.46 -10.42
N SER A 220 -13.89 17.37 -10.41
CA SER A 220 -13.06 17.69 -9.25
C SER A 220 -12.02 18.76 -9.57
N ILE A 221 -11.74 19.62 -8.59
CA ILE A 221 -10.67 20.63 -8.69
C ILE A 221 -9.28 20.01 -8.82
N HIS A 222 -9.13 18.74 -8.44
CA HIS A 222 -7.87 17.99 -8.49
C HIS A 222 -7.65 17.24 -9.81
N GLU A 223 -8.64 17.27 -10.71
CA GLU A 223 -8.48 16.75 -12.06
C GLU A 223 -7.64 17.67 -12.93
N ASN A 224 -7.10 17.11 -14.03
CA ASN A 224 -6.55 17.95 -15.07
C ASN A 224 -7.69 18.81 -15.70
N PRO A 225 -7.37 19.99 -16.27
CA PRO A 225 -8.40 20.90 -16.78
C PRO A 225 -9.29 20.30 -17.86
N GLU A 226 -8.72 19.52 -18.78
CA GLU A 226 -9.44 18.89 -19.90
C GLU A 226 -10.48 17.88 -19.43
N ALA A 227 -10.13 16.96 -18.52
CA ALA A 227 -11.08 16.01 -17.97
C ALA A 227 -12.18 16.71 -17.16
N ARG A 228 -11.82 17.76 -16.43
CA ARG A 228 -12.79 18.56 -15.66
C ARG A 228 -13.81 19.24 -16.58
N GLU A 229 -13.34 19.83 -17.68
CA GLU A 229 -14.20 20.48 -18.68
C GLU A 229 -15.11 19.47 -19.39
N ALA A 230 -14.56 18.33 -19.84
CA ALA A 230 -15.36 17.28 -20.48
C ALA A 230 -16.47 16.75 -19.55
N ARG A 231 -16.17 16.59 -18.25
CA ARG A 231 -17.17 16.19 -17.25
C ARG A 231 -18.23 17.25 -17.03
N GLN A 232 -17.83 18.51 -16.92
CA GLN A 232 -18.77 19.62 -16.78
C GLN A 232 -19.70 19.69 -18.01
N GLN A 233 -19.16 19.56 -19.21
CA GLN A 233 -19.95 19.50 -20.44
C GLN A 233 -20.95 18.34 -20.42
N LEU A 234 -20.52 17.15 -20.02
CA LEU A 234 -21.44 16.00 -19.88
C LEU A 234 -22.53 16.28 -18.83
N GLN A 235 -22.17 16.90 -17.71
CA GLN A 235 -23.11 17.25 -16.64
C GLN A 235 -24.16 18.26 -17.11
N ASP A 236 -23.76 19.25 -17.91
CA ASP A 236 -24.63 20.33 -18.37
C ASP A 236 -25.51 19.89 -19.56
N THR A 237 -24.96 19.07 -20.45
CA THR A 237 -25.61 18.73 -21.73
C THR A 237 -26.28 17.37 -21.75
N MET A 238 -25.89 16.44 -20.88
CA MET A 238 -26.34 15.04 -20.89
C MET A 238 -26.10 14.34 -22.24
N ASN A 239 -25.10 14.78 -22.99
CA ASN A 239 -24.71 14.20 -24.29
C ASN A 239 -23.67 13.09 -24.08
N PHE A 240 -24.13 11.84 -24.02
CA PHE A 240 -23.33 10.64 -23.70
C PHE A 240 -22.53 10.09 -24.88
#